data_AF-A0A2A4RM81-F1
#
_entry.id   AF-A0A2A4RM81-F1
#
_cell.length_a   1.000
_cell.length_b   1.000
_cell.length_c   1.000
_cell.angle_alpha   90.00
_cell.angle_beta   90.00
_cell.angle_gamma   90.00
#
_symmetry.space_group_name_H-M   'P 1'
#
loop_
_entity.id
_entity.type
_entity.pdbx_description
1 polymer ?
#
loop_
_entity_poly.entity_id
_entity_poly.type
_entity_poly.pdbx_seq_one_letter_code
_entity_poly.pdbx_strand_id
1 'polypeptide(L)'
;VMDDYLKSDVKSGMILANQSGRTLKVGSTLRARITAVSLGKAAAMGKIGITCRQPFLGAEDWIKEEIKKAEGGDTKPAKVEAS
;
A
#
# COMPACT_ATOMS: atom_id res chain seq x y z
N VAL A 1 -2.04 0.17 -6.01
CA VAL A 1 -1.44 0.20 -4.66
C VAL A 1 0.07 -0.05 -4.72
N MET A 2 0.50 -0.84 -5.69
CA MET A 2 1.89 -1.10 -6.06
C MET A 2 1.91 -1.43 -7.55
N ASP A 3 3.04 -1.23 -8.23
CA ASP A 3 3.23 -1.60 -9.63
C ASP A 3 3.63 -3.08 -9.72
N ASP A 4 2.78 -3.93 -9.14
CA ASP A 4 2.97 -5.38 -9.02
C ASP A 4 1.62 -6.10 -9.22
N TYR A 5 1.71 -7.40 -9.54
CA TYR A 5 0.60 -8.33 -9.51
C TYR A 5 0.19 -8.63 -8.08
N LEU A 6 -1.09 -8.39 -7.80
CA LEU A 6 -1.68 -8.53 -6.47
C LEU A 6 -2.46 -9.84 -6.37
N LYS A 7 -2.16 -10.62 -5.34
CA LYS A 7 -2.96 -11.77 -4.92
C LYS A 7 -3.79 -11.38 -3.71
N SER A 8 -5.11 -11.42 -3.83
CA SER A 8 -6.01 -11.19 -2.71
C SER A 8 -6.38 -12.51 -2.04
N ASP A 9 -6.07 -12.66 -0.75
CA ASP A 9 -6.66 -13.69 0.10
C ASP A 9 -7.80 -13.08 0.90
N VAL A 10 -9.01 -13.30 0.41
CA VAL A 10 -10.24 -12.75 1.00
C VAL A 10 -10.54 -13.39 2.37
N LYS A 11 -10.09 -14.63 2.62
CA LYS A 11 -10.35 -15.33 3.89
C LYS A 11 -9.55 -14.76 5.04
N SER A 12 -8.28 -14.41 4.79
CA SER A 12 -7.39 -13.82 5.79
C SER A 12 -7.42 -12.28 5.80
N GLY A 13 -8.13 -11.65 4.84
CA GLY A 13 -8.19 -10.19 4.71
C GLY A 13 -6.83 -9.60 4.35
N MET A 14 -6.09 -10.25 3.45
CA MET A 14 -4.73 -9.87 3.09
C MET A 14 -4.57 -9.72 1.57
N ILE A 15 -3.78 -8.74 1.16
CA ILE A 15 -3.33 -8.54 -0.21
C ILE A 15 -1.81 -8.71 -0.23
N LEU A 16 -1.34 -9.62 -1.09
CA LEU A 16 0.07 -9.95 -1.29
C LEU A 16 0.54 -9.42 -2.65
N ALA A 17 1.72 -8.83 -2.68
CA ALA A 17 2.44 -8.47 -3.91
C ALA A 17 3.35 -9.63 -4.32
N ASN A 18 3.19 -10.15 -5.54
CA ASN A 18 3.93 -11.33 -5.97
C ASN A 18 5.41 -11.06 -6.24
N GLN A 19 5.77 -9.90 -6.79
CA GLN A 19 7.15 -9.58 -7.18
C GLN A 19 7.91 -8.89 -6.03
N SER A 20 7.27 -8.00 -5.28
CA SER A 20 7.93 -7.23 -4.22
C SER A 20 7.83 -7.89 -2.85
N GLY A 21 7.04 -8.97 -2.69
CA GLY A 21 6.81 -9.64 -1.40
C GLY A 21 6.09 -8.79 -0.36
N ARG A 22 5.56 -7.63 -0.76
CA ARG A 22 4.91 -6.66 0.13
C ARG A 22 3.51 -7.15 0.49
N THR A 23 3.09 -6.94 1.73
CA THR A 23 1.80 -7.40 2.22
C THR A 23 0.99 -6.24 2.81
N LEU A 24 -0.31 -6.27 2.58
CA LEU A 24 -1.27 -5.36 3.21
C LEU A 24 -2.35 -6.19 3.87
N LYS A 25 -2.56 -5.95 5.16
CA LYS A 25 -3.57 -6.63 5.96
C LYS A 25 -4.68 -5.67 6.34
N VAL A 26 -5.90 -6.18 6.50
CA VAL A 26 -6.98 -5.43 7.16
C VAL A 26 -6.51 -4.98 8.55
N GLY A 27 -6.63 -3.70 8.83
CA GLY A 27 -6.16 -3.05 10.07
C GLY A 27 -4.81 -2.34 9.96
N SER A 28 -4.07 -2.51 8.86
CA SER A 28 -2.83 -1.76 8.62
C SER A 28 -3.11 -0.29 8.29
N THR A 29 -2.26 0.61 8.79
CA THR A 29 -2.30 2.03 8.44
C THR A 29 -1.48 2.26 7.17
N LEU A 30 -2.03 3.05 6.24
CA LEU A 30 -1.38 3.36 4.96
C LEU A 30 -1.59 4.83 4.60
N ARG A 31 -0.65 5.38 3.83
CA ARG A 31 -0.78 6.70 3.21
C ARG A 31 -1.24 6.53 1.77
N ALA A 32 -2.35 7.18 1.42
CA ALA A 32 -2.90 7.16 0.07
C ALA A 32 -3.29 8.56 -0.41
N ARG A 33 -3.40 8.73 -1.72
CA ARG A 33 -3.98 9.94 -2.34
C ARG A 33 -5.41 9.64 -2.79
N ILE A 34 -6.31 10.57 -2.49
CA ILE A 34 -7.69 10.53 -2.98
C ILE A 34 -7.68 10.92 -4.47
N THR A 35 -8.26 10.08 -5.32
CA THR A 35 -8.36 10.32 -6.78
C THR A 35 -9.77 10.69 -7.21
N ALA A 36 -10.77 10.16 -6.54
CA ALA A 36 -12.17 10.41 -6.84
C ALA A 36 -12.97 10.47 -5.55
N VAL A 37 -13.91 11.40 -5.48
CA VAL A 37 -14.85 11.51 -4.37
C VAL A 37 -16.24 11.62 -4.95
N SER A 38 -17.15 10.78 -4.47
CA SER A 38 -18.57 10.82 -4.81
C SER A 38 -19.38 10.89 -3.52
N LEU A 39 -19.86 12.09 -3.20
CA LEU A 39 -20.77 12.33 -2.08
C LEU A 39 -22.19 12.33 -2.63
N GLY A 40 -22.91 11.22 -2.47
CA GLY A 40 -24.30 11.12 -2.90
C GLY A 40 -25.20 11.99 -2.02
N LYS A 41 -26.05 12.83 -2.63
CA LYS A 41 -27.02 13.68 -1.91
C LYS A 41 -28.06 12.91 -1.06
N ALA A 42 -28.20 11.60 -1.24
CA ALA A 42 -29.21 10.78 -0.58
C ALA A 42 -28.75 9.36 -0.14
N ALA A 43 -27.49 9.00 -0.43
CA ALA A 43 -26.96 7.71 -0.02
C ALA A 43 -26.07 7.92 1.20
N ALA A 44 -26.42 7.29 2.33
CA ALA A 44 -25.70 7.36 3.60
C ALA A 44 -24.23 6.92 3.54
N MET A 45 -23.74 6.44 2.40
CA MET A 45 -22.37 6.00 2.17
C MET A 45 -21.77 6.72 0.96
N GLY A 46 -20.89 7.69 1.23
CA GLY A 46 -20.03 8.29 0.20
C GLY A 46 -19.00 7.29 -0.29
N LYS A 47 -18.65 7.36 -1.58
CA LYS A 47 -17.59 6.53 -2.16
C LYS A 47 -16.33 7.37 -2.36
N ILE A 48 -15.20 6.85 -1.90
CA ILE A 48 -13.89 7.49 -2.05
C ILE A 48 -12.99 6.52 -2.81
N GLY A 49 -12.54 6.94 -3.99
CA GLY A 49 -11.47 6.28 -4.72
C GLY A 49 -10.11 6.77 -4.23
N ILE A 50 -9.22 5.84 -3.90
CA ILE A 50 -7.86 6.15 -3.44
C ILE A 50 -6.81 5.45 -4.32
N THR A 51 -5.61 6.01 -4.38
CA THR A 51 -4.43 5.41 -5.03
C THR A 51 -3.21 5.41 -4.12
N CYS A 52 -2.36 4.39 -4.29
CA CYS A 52 -1.03 4.32 -3.69
C CYS A 52 0.06 4.02 -4.75
N ARG A 53 -0.22 4.21 -6.06
CA ARG A 53 0.78 3.99 -7.15
C ARG A 53 1.61 5.24 -7.46
N GLN A 54 1.93 6.02 -6.44
CA GLN A 54 2.75 7.22 -6.60
C GLN A 54 3.87 7.18 -5.56
N PRO A 55 5.02 7.83 -5.82
CA PRO A 55 6.12 7.89 -4.85
C PRO A 55 5.64 8.36 -3.48
N PHE A 56 6.23 7.81 -2.41
CA PHE A 56 5.94 8.17 -1.02
C PHE A 56 4.51 7.85 -0.52
N LEU A 57 3.78 6.97 -1.23
CA LEU A 57 2.48 6.43 -0.82
C LEU A 57 2.59 4.92 -0.60
N GLY A 58 1.74 4.37 0.28
CA GLY A 58 1.75 2.95 0.64
C GLY A 58 1.76 2.73 2.15
N ALA A 59 2.17 1.53 2.57
CA ALA A 59 2.38 1.23 3.98
C ALA A 59 3.50 2.10 4.55
N GLU A 60 3.43 2.40 5.85
CA GLU A 60 4.39 3.28 6.51
C GLU A 60 5.82 2.75 6.43
N ASP A 61 5.98 1.43 6.49
CA ASP A 61 7.29 0.77 6.38
C ASP A 61 7.92 1.00 5.01
N TRP A 62 7.13 0.94 3.93
CA TRP A 62 7.63 1.14 2.57
C TRP A 62 8.06 2.59 2.35
N ILE A 63 7.32 3.54 2.93
CA ILE A 63 7.64 4.97 2.83
C ILE A 63 8.95 5.26 3.57
N LYS A 64 9.15 4.65 4.75
CA LYS A 64 10.42 4.77 5.49
C LYS A 64 11.60 4.22 4.70
N GLU A 65 11.44 3.08 4.03
CA GLU A 65 12.47 2.52 3.14
C GLU A 65 12.79 3.44 1.96
N GLU A 66 11.76 4.00 1.30
CA GLU A 66 11.94 4.91 0.18
C GLU A 66 12.64 6.21 0.57
N ILE A 67 12.29 6.78 1.73
CA ILE A 67 12.95 8.00 2.26
C ILE A 67 14.42 7.71 2.58
N LYS A 68 14.72 6.60 3.28
CA LYS A 68 16.11 6.20 3.58
C LYS A 68 16.94 6.03 2.31
N LYS A 69 16.35 5.45 1.26
CA LYS A 69 17.00 5.27 -0.03
C LYS A 69 17.23 6.61 -0.76
N ALA A 70 16.31 7.57 -0.61
CA ALA A 70 16.43 8.90 -1.21
C ALA A 70 17.47 9.79 -0.49
N GLU A 71 17.67 9.60 0.81
CA GLU A 71 18.63 10.37 1.63
C GLU A 71 20.09 9.84 1.56
N GLY A 72 20.38 8.88 0.66
CA GLY A 72 21.75 8.39 0.43
C GLY A 72 22.22 7.30 1.41
N GLY A 73 21.31 6.68 2.16
CA GLY A 73 21.62 5.52 2.99
C GLY A 73 21.67 4.24 2.16
N ASP A 74 22.87 3.82 1.74
CA ASP A 74 23.13 2.47 1.23
C ASP A 74 22.86 1.45 2.35
N THR A 75 21.67 0.87 2.40
CA THR A 75 21.44 -0.36 3.15
C THR A 75 20.49 -1.26 2.36
N LYS A 76 21.07 -2.35 1.84
CA LYS A 76 20.44 -3.40 1.04
C LYS A 76 19.05 -3.80 1.59
N PRO A 77 18.05 -4.07 0.74
CA PRO A 77 16.78 -4.58 1.21
C PRO A 77 17.00 -5.97 1.81
N ALA A 78 16.70 -6.12 3.10
CA ALA A 78 16.60 -7.41 3.74
C ALA A 78 15.41 -8.14 3.13
N LYS A 79 15.73 -9.14 2.30
CA LYS A 79 14.83 -10.20 1.87
C LYS A 79 14.20 -10.79 3.14
N VAL A 80 12.93 -10.47 3.41
CA VAL A 80 12.17 -11.15 4.47
C VAL A 80 11.78 -12.51 3.91
N GLU A 81 12.67 -13.48 4.07
CA GLU A 81 12.35 -14.90 3.97
C GLU A 81 11.44 -15.22 5.16
N ALA A 82 10.15 -15.44 4.88
CA ALA A 82 9.24 -16.02 5.86
C ALA A 82 9.65 -17.49 6.08
N SER A 83 10.08 -17.80 7.29
CA SER A 83 10.24 -19.16 7.83
C SER A 83 8.90 -19.79 8.15
#